data_AF-A0A8S1D5P2-F1
#
_entry.id   AF-A0A8S1D5P2-F1
#
_cell.length_a   1.000
_cell.length_b   1.000
_cell.length_c   1.000
_cell.angle_alpha   90.00
_cell.angle_beta   90.00
_cell.angle_gamma   90.00
#
_symmetry.space_group_name_H-M   'P 1'
#
loop_
_entity.id
_entity.type
_entity.pdbx_description
1 polymer ?
#
loop_
_entity_poly.entity_id
_entity_poly.type
_entity_poly.pdbx_seq_one_letter_code
_entity_poly.pdbx_strand_id
1 'polypeptide(L)'
;MVLTKEYRICMPLTVEEYKVGQLYMIARHSLEQSEKGEGVEVVENSPCESEEHGKGQFTEKRIHLSSKLPYWVQSMIPRLFYVTEKAWNYYPYTETEYTCSFLPKFNIFIKTRFEDNAGTSENCLGVSEEELANRQVEYVDIAFDEVVAKHYKEEEDPKLYKSEKTGRGVLIEGWKEYTNPIMCSYKLVNASFEVWGLQTRVEDWIHKVRILSERKFE
;
A
#
# COMPACT_ATOMS: atom_id res chain seq x y z
N MET A 1 -9.29 -19.97 2.91
CA MET A 1 -10.05 -18.77 3.33
C MET A 1 -9.10 -17.61 3.12
N VAL A 2 -9.43 -16.67 2.23
CA VAL A 2 -8.60 -15.49 1.95
C VAL A 2 -8.86 -14.48 3.06
N LEU A 3 -7.81 -13.87 3.60
CA LEU A 3 -7.96 -12.78 4.56
C LEU A 3 -8.11 -11.48 3.77
N THR A 4 -9.28 -10.85 3.89
CA THR A 4 -9.66 -9.63 3.16
C THR A 4 -9.77 -8.46 4.13
N LYS A 5 -8.95 -7.42 3.94
CA LYS A 5 -9.01 -6.19 4.72
C LYS A 5 -9.02 -4.96 3.83
N GLU A 6 -9.88 -4.00 4.15
CA GLU A 6 -9.92 -2.68 3.52
C GLU A 6 -9.28 -1.65 4.44
N TYR A 7 -8.20 -1.04 3.99
CA TYR A 7 -7.55 0.07 4.69
C TYR A 7 -8.07 1.39 4.14
N ARG A 8 -8.59 2.24 5.03
CA ARG A 8 -9.02 3.60 4.71
C ARG A 8 -8.02 4.59 5.28
N ILE A 9 -7.24 5.23 4.40
CA ILE A 9 -6.20 6.18 4.77
C ILE A 9 -6.61 7.56 4.28
N CYS A 10 -6.97 8.44 5.21
CA CYS A 10 -7.26 9.84 4.89
C CYS A 10 -5.97 10.66 4.84
N MET A 11 -5.92 11.66 3.96
CA MET A 11 -4.79 12.60 3.84
C MET A 11 -5.25 14.05 3.61
N PRO A 12 -4.55 15.07 4.15
CA PRO A 12 -4.90 16.49 4.07
C PRO A 12 -4.52 17.13 2.72
N LEU A 13 -5.00 16.54 1.63
CA LEU A 13 -4.69 16.90 0.25
C LEU A 13 -5.81 16.43 -0.68
N THR A 14 -5.85 16.91 -1.92
CA THR A 14 -6.80 16.44 -2.94
C THR A 14 -6.30 15.18 -3.63
N VAL A 15 -7.19 14.42 -4.25
CA VAL A 15 -6.84 13.29 -5.13
C VAL A 15 -5.86 13.72 -6.23
N GLU A 16 -5.99 14.92 -6.79
CA GLU A 16 -5.04 15.38 -7.82
C GLU A 16 -3.64 15.68 -7.25
N GLU A 17 -3.58 16.28 -6.06
CA GLU A 17 -2.30 16.50 -5.35
C GLU A 17 -1.63 15.17 -4.98
N TYR A 18 -2.42 14.19 -4.52
CA TYR A 18 -1.92 12.86 -4.17
C TYR A 18 -1.26 12.18 -5.35
N LYS A 19 -1.85 12.27 -6.55
CA LYS A 19 -1.28 11.68 -7.77
C LYS A 19 0.17 12.12 -8.00
N VAL A 20 0.42 13.42 -7.86
CA VAL A 20 1.75 14.01 -8.05
C VAL A 20 2.67 13.62 -6.90
N GLY A 21 2.20 13.73 -5.66
CA GLY A 21 2.94 13.37 -4.45
C GLY A 21 3.38 11.90 -4.45
N GLN A 22 2.46 10.98 -4.75
CA GLN A 22 2.71 9.55 -4.79
C GLN A 22 3.81 9.19 -5.80
N LEU A 23 3.76 9.74 -7.02
CA LEU A 23 4.79 9.48 -8.03
C LEU A 23 6.18 9.99 -7.58
N TYR A 24 6.22 11.15 -6.94
CA TYR A 24 7.45 11.69 -6.35
C TYR A 24 7.97 10.80 -5.22
N MET A 25 7.10 10.34 -4.32
CA MET A 25 7.47 9.45 -3.22
C MET A 25 7.94 8.08 -3.70
N ILE A 26 7.31 7.52 -4.75
CA ILE A 26 7.77 6.28 -5.39
C ILE A 26 9.18 6.47 -5.98
N ALA A 27 9.44 7.57 -6.70
CA ALA A 27 10.74 7.85 -7.28
C ALA A 27 11.81 8.04 -6.19
N ARG A 28 11.51 8.81 -5.15
CA ARG A 28 12.39 9.00 -3.99
C ARG A 28 12.69 7.70 -3.25
N HIS A 29 11.67 6.91 -2.93
CA HIS A 29 11.85 5.65 -2.24
C HIS A 29 12.70 4.67 -3.08
N SER A 30 12.50 4.65 -4.39
CA SER A 30 13.30 3.84 -5.31
C SER A 30 14.78 4.25 -5.30
N LEU A 31 15.07 5.56 -5.26
CA LEU A 31 16.43 6.08 -5.11
C LEU A 31 17.05 5.62 -3.78
N GLU A 32 16.33 5.79 -2.67
CA GLU A 32 16.80 5.40 -1.32
C GLU A 32 17.04 3.89 -1.17
N GLN A 33 16.27 3.04 -1.86
CA GLN A 33 16.50 1.59 -1.85
C GLN A 33 17.68 1.19 -2.76
N SER A 34 17.88 1.88 -3.89
CA SER A 34 18.98 1.60 -4.81
C SER A 34 20.34 1.83 -4.17
N GLU A 35 20.48 2.88 -3.36
CA GLU A 35 21.71 3.17 -2.59
C GLU A 35 22.04 2.09 -1.55
N LYS A 36 21.04 1.31 -1.11
CA LYS A 36 21.19 0.21 -0.15
C LYS A 36 21.50 -1.14 -0.82
N GLY A 37 21.69 -1.15 -2.13
CA GLY A 37 22.00 -2.37 -2.90
C GLY A 37 20.82 -3.32 -3.03
N GLU A 38 19.59 -2.79 -2.97
CA GLU A 38 18.37 -3.59 -2.99
C GLU A 38 17.95 -3.93 -4.43
N GLY A 39 17.74 -5.22 -4.69
CA GLY A 39 17.40 -5.72 -6.02
C GLY A 39 15.91 -5.56 -6.33
N VAL A 40 15.49 -4.35 -6.73
CA VAL A 40 14.25 -4.16 -7.48
C VAL A 40 14.62 -4.09 -8.96
N GLU A 41 14.27 -5.11 -9.72
CA GLU A 41 14.45 -5.17 -11.18
C GLU A 41 13.14 -4.74 -11.84
N VAL A 42 13.16 -3.68 -12.65
CA VAL A 42 12.01 -3.31 -13.50
C VAL A 42 12.06 -4.18 -14.75
N VAL A 43 11.07 -5.06 -14.91
CA VAL A 43 10.96 -5.99 -16.04
C VAL A 43 10.20 -5.33 -17.20
N GLU A 44 9.09 -4.67 -16.88
CA GLU A 44 8.25 -4.01 -17.87
C GLU A 44 7.70 -2.70 -17.31
N ASN A 45 7.61 -1.70 -18.19
CA ASN A 45 6.93 -0.43 -17.92
C ASN A 45 6.32 0.05 -19.24
N SER A 46 5.02 -0.15 -19.42
CA SER A 46 4.33 0.05 -20.70
C SER A 46 2.93 0.65 -20.49
N PRO A 47 2.41 1.45 -21.43
CA PRO A 47 1.02 1.90 -21.40
C PRO A 47 0.05 0.71 -21.49
N CYS A 48 -1.07 0.77 -20.78
CA CYS A 48 -2.15 -0.23 -20.86
C CYS A 48 -3.53 0.45 -21.00
N GLU A 49 -4.56 -0.34 -21.31
CA GLU A 49 -5.93 0.13 -21.44
C GLU A 49 -6.89 -0.89 -20.82
N SER A 50 -7.89 -0.40 -20.09
CA SER A 50 -8.98 -1.15 -19.49
C SER A 50 -10.31 -0.68 -20.10
N GLU A 51 -11.22 -1.61 -20.39
CA GLU A 51 -12.57 -1.26 -20.87
C GLU A 51 -13.34 -0.44 -19.84
N GLU A 52 -13.12 -0.70 -18.55
CA GLU A 52 -13.81 -0.02 -17.45
C GLU A 52 -13.09 1.26 -17.02
N HIS A 53 -11.76 1.25 -16.96
CA HIS A 53 -10.98 2.34 -16.37
C HIS A 53 -10.20 3.21 -17.39
N GLY A 54 -10.26 2.85 -18.67
CA GLY A 54 -9.58 3.56 -19.75
C GLY A 54 -8.06 3.38 -19.73
N LYS A 55 -7.34 4.43 -20.13
CA LYS A 55 -5.87 4.41 -20.28
C LYS A 55 -5.18 4.37 -18.92
N GLY A 56 -4.13 3.56 -18.82
CA GLY A 56 -3.30 3.43 -17.64
C GLY A 56 -1.84 3.13 -17.95
N GLN A 57 -1.10 2.80 -16.89
CA GLN A 57 0.29 2.36 -16.96
C GLN A 57 0.44 1.00 -16.30
N PHE A 58 1.02 0.05 -17.01
CA PHE A 58 1.42 -1.25 -16.47
C PHE A 58 2.89 -1.22 -16.07
N THR A 59 3.19 -1.82 -14.91
CA THR A 59 4.56 -2.09 -14.49
C THR A 59 4.70 -3.50 -13.95
N GLU A 60 5.78 -4.18 -14.33
CA GLU A 60 6.21 -5.44 -13.72
C GLU A 60 7.58 -5.26 -13.09
N LYS A 61 7.72 -5.67 -11.83
CA LYS A 61 8.98 -5.63 -11.09
C LYS A 61 9.26 -6.96 -10.42
N ARG A 62 10.54 -7.31 -10.28
CA ARG A 62 11.01 -8.42 -9.44
C ARG A 62 11.71 -7.86 -8.22
N ILE A 63 11.25 -8.27 -7.05
CA ILE A 63 11.74 -7.83 -5.75
C ILE A 63 12.53 -8.99 -5.13
N HIS A 64 13.84 -8.79 -4.98
CA HIS A 64 14.74 -9.76 -4.37
C HIS A 64 14.83 -9.52 -2.85
N LEU A 65 14.14 -10.37 -2.08
CA LEU A 65 13.91 -10.17 -0.63
C LEU A 65 14.89 -10.91 0.29
N SER A 66 15.96 -11.51 -0.24
CA SER A 66 16.75 -12.55 0.45
C SER A 66 17.35 -12.14 1.81
N SER A 67 17.58 -10.84 2.06
CA SER A 67 18.12 -10.33 3.33
C SER A 67 17.12 -9.62 4.25
N LYS A 68 15.90 -9.31 3.79
CA LYS A 68 14.93 -8.46 4.51
C LYS A 68 13.80 -9.22 5.21
N LEU A 69 13.66 -10.52 4.94
CA LEU A 69 12.64 -11.32 5.57
C LEU A 69 13.00 -11.67 7.02
N PRO A 70 12.01 -11.82 7.93
CA PRO A 70 12.27 -12.36 9.26
C PRO A 70 12.96 -13.73 9.19
N TYR A 71 13.84 -14.02 10.15
CA TYR A 71 14.62 -15.27 10.16
C TYR A 71 13.78 -16.54 10.02
N TRP A 72 12.60 -16.58 10.66
CA TRP A 72 11.68 -17.71 10.55
C TRP A 72 11.11 -17.90 9.13
N VAL A 73 10.97 -16.83 8.35
CA VAL A 73 10.58 -16.91 6.93
C VAL A 73 11.76 -17.35 6.07
N GLN A 74 12.96 -16.80 6.33
CA GLN A 74 14.18 -17.19 5.61
C GLN A 74 14.48 -18.69 5.74
N SER A 75 14.19 -19.32 6.89
CA SER A 75 14.39 -20.76 7.08
C SER A 75 13.45 -21.64 6.25
N MET A 76 12.40 -21.08 5.66
CA MET A 76 11.36 -21.82 4.92
C MET A 76 11.42 -21.61 3.41
N ILE A 77 12.25 -20.67 2.92
CA ILE A 77 12.29 -20.26 1.51
C ILE A 77 13.72 -20.45 0.96
N PRO A 78 13.90 -20.98 -0.27
CA PRO A 78 15.22 -21.12 -0.87
C PRO A 78 15.94 -19.77 -1.01
N ARG A 79 17.27 -19.79 -1.03
CA ARG A 79 18.10 -18.57 -1.08
C ARG A 79 17.87 -17.71 -2.34
N LEU A 80 17.37 -18.32 -3.41
CA LEU A 80 17.11 -17.68 -4.70
C LEU A 80 15.59 -17.71 -4.96
N PHE A 81 14.87 -16.74 -4.41
CA PHE A 81 13.48 -16.48 -4.77
C PHE A 81 13.28 -14.96 -4.97
N TYR A 82 12.24 -14.61 -5.70
CA TYR A 82 11.81 -13.23 -5.87
C TYR A 82 10.28 -13.15 -5.80
N VAL A 83 9.80 -11.96 -5.42
CA VAL A 83 8.39 -11.61 -5.51
C VAL A 83 8.20 -10.80 -6.78
N THR A 84 7.27 -11.22 -7.63
CA THR A 84 6.87 -10.44 -8.80
C THR A 84 5.74 -9.51 -8.38
N GLU A 85 5.94 -8.21 -8.56
CA GLU A 85 4.92 -7.16 -8.45
C GLU A 85 4.44 -6.81 -9.86
N LYS A 86 3.16 -7.02 -10.14
CA LYS A 86 2.48 -6.49 -11.33
C LYS A 86 1.52 -5.42 -10.88
N ALA A 87 1.61 -4.22 -11.44
CA ALA A 87 0.74 -3.11 -11.09
C ALA A 87 0.12 -2.48 -12.33
N TRP A 88 -1.19 -2.28 -12.30
CA TRP A 88 -1.95 -1.55 -13.29
C TRP A 88 -2.48 -0.26 -12.67
N ASN A 89 -1.98 0.87 -13.17
CA ASN A 89 -2.32 2.19 -12.66
C ASN A 89 -3.27 2.90 -13.63
N TYR A 90 -4.55 2.93 -13.29
CA TYR A 90 -5.62 3.65 -13.98
C TYR A 90 -6.12 4.82 -13.12
N TYR A 91 -5.18 5.59 -12.54
CA TYR A 91 -5.48 6.61 -11.53
C TYR A 91 -6.77 7.40 -11.81
N PRO A 92 -7.73 7.46 -10.87
CA PRO A 92 -7.59 7.18 -9.42
C PRO A 92 -7.86 5.73 -8.99
N TYR A 93 -7.85 4.77 -9.91
CA TYR A 93 -7.96 3.34 -9.57
C TYR A 93 -6.65 2.60 -9.85
N THR A 94 -6.25 1.70 -8.97
CA THR A 94 -5.06 0.85 -9.19
C THR A 94 -5.32 -0.59 -8.77
N GLU A 95 -4.71 -1.50 -9.51
CA GLU A 95 -4.64 -2.91 -9.15
C GLU A 95 -3.18 -3.31 -9.01
N THR A 96 -2.87 -4.12 -8.01
CA THR A 96 -1.53 -4.64 -7.81
C THR A 96 -1.60 -6.09 -7.37
N GLU A 97 -0.88 -6.94 -8.08
CA GLU A 97 -0.75 -8.36 -7.82
C GLU A 97 0.70 -8.67 -7.41
N TYR A 98 0.84 -9.39 -6.30
CA TYR A 98 2.10 -9.98 -5.88
C TYR A 98 2.03 -11.49 -5.97
N THR A 99 3.00 -12.08 -6.66
CA THR A 99 3.20 -13.53 -6.72
C THR A 99 4.62 -13.88 -6.31
N CYS A 100 4.85 -15.11 -5.86
CA CYS A 100 6.17 -15.57 -5.43
C CYS A 100 6.69 -16.64 -6.39
N SER A 101 7.95 -16.50 -6.82
CA SER A 101 8.59 -17.42 -7.76
C SER A 101 8.70 -18.86 -7.24
N PHE A 102 8.66 -19.05 -5.92
CA PHE A 102 8.80 -20.35 -5.26
C PHE A 102 7.50 -20.89 -4.68
N LEU A 103 6.55 -20.01 -4.33
CA LEU A 103 5.32 -20.36 -3.62
C LEU A 103 4.15 -20.13 -4.57
N PRO A 104 3.76 -21.13 -5.40
CA PRO A 104 2.74 -20.95 -6.44
C PRO A 104 1.35 -20.63 -5.87
N LYS A 105 1.13 -20.93 -4.58
CA LYS A 105 -0.11 -20.61 -3.87
C LYS A 105 -0.04 -19.35 -3.01
N PHE A 106 1.03 -18.56 -3.13
CA PHE A 106 1.11 -17.23 -2.53
C PHE A 106 0.61 -16.22 -3.55
N ASN A 107 -0.45 -15.49 -3.18
CA ASN A 107 -0.98 -14.40 -3.96
C ASN A 107 -1.41 -13.27 -3.01
N ILE A 108 -1.02 -12.05 -3.32
CA ILE A 108 -1.61 -10.86 -2.71
C ILE A 108 -2.20 -10.04 -3.84
N PHE A 109 -3.49 -9.78 -3.79
CA PHE A 109 -4.16 -8.91 -4.73
C PHE A 109 -4.65 -7.66 -4.00
N ILE A 110 -4.35 -6.49 -4.56
CA ILE A 110 -4.67 -5.21 -3.96
C ILE A 110 -5.44 -4.38 -4.97
N LYS A 111 -6.63 -3.91 -4.57
CA LYS A 111 -7.37 -2.87 -5.29
C LYS A 111 -7.30 -1.58 -4.50
N THR A 112 -7.01 -0.47 -5.16
CA THR A 112 -7.01 0.85 -4.52
C THR A 112 -7.85 1.83 -5.32
N ARG A 113 -8.65 2.64 -4.62
CA ARG A 113 -9.33 3.81 -5.20
C ARG A 113 -9.10 5.03 -4.33
N PHE A 114 -8.89 6.17 -4.96
CA PHE A 114 -8.72 7.47 -4.31
C PHE A 114 -9.95 8.34 -4.54
N GLU A 115 -10.53 8.90 -3.47
CA GLU A 115 -11.70 9.80 -3.55
C GLU A 115 -11.51 11.03 -2.66
N ASP A 116 -12.02 12.19 -3.09
CA ASP A 116 -12.02 13.45 -2.31
C ASP A 116 -13.12 13.43 -1.24
N ASN A 117 -12.97 12.55 -0.25
CA ASN A 117 -13.82 12.44 0.94
C ASN A 117 -13.03 11.92 2.15
N ALA A 118 -13.67 11.88 3.31
CA ALA A 118 -13.05 11.48 4.57
C ALA A 118 -13.26 9.98 4.91
N GLY A 119 -13.17 9.09 3.92
CA GLY A 119 -13.28 7.64 4.16
C GLY A 119 -14.72 7.13 4.33
N THR A 120 -15.69 7.86 3.76
CA THR A 120 -17.13 7.64 3.93
C THR A 120 -17.78 6.71 2.90
N SER A 121 -17.09 6.36 1.81
CA SER A 121 -17.64 5.51 0.75
C SER A 121 -17.61 4.05 1.13
N GLU A 122 -18.76 3.36 1.00
CA GLU A 122 -18.87 1.99 1.50
C GLU A 122 -18.40 0.94 0.49
N ASN A 123 -18.69 1.05 -0.80
CA ASN A 123 -18.24 0.07 -1.81
C ASN A 123 -17.70 0.76 -3.08
N CYS A 124 -16.79 1.73 -2.89
CA CYS A 124 -16.18 2.45 -4.00
C CYS A 124 -15.34 1.55 -4.92
N LEU A 125 -14.90 0.37 -4.44
CA LEU A 125 -14.13 -0.61 -5.20
C LEU A 125 -14.99 -1.60 -6.01
N GLY A 126 -16.32 -1.51 -5.90
CA GLY A 126 -17.25 -2.32 -6.69
C GLY A 126 -17.10 -3.83 -6.43
N VAL A 127 -16.74 -4.23 -5.21
CA VAL A 127 -16.62 -5.66 -4.87
C VAL A 127 -17.98 -6.31 -4.68
N SER A 128 -18.02 -7.65 -4.78
CA SER A 128 -19.26 -8.42 -4.63
C SER A 128 -19.84 -8.27 -3.23
N GLU A 129 -21.15 -8.51 -3.07
CA GLU A 129 -21.81 -8.46 -1.75
C GLU A 129 -21.19 -9.45 -0.76
N GLU A 130 -20.73 -10.61 -1.23
CA GLU A 130 -20.05 -11.61 -0.41
C GLU A 130 -18.69 -11.11 0.10
N GLU A 131 -17.87 -10.51 -0.77
CA GLU A 131 -16.59 -9.93 -0.38
C GLU A 131 -16.79 -8.73 0.56
N LEU A 132 -17.80 -7.89 0.27
CA LEU A 132 -18.20 -6.75 1.09
C LEU A 132 -18.61 -7.17 2.51
N ALA A 133 -19.35 -8.26 2.64
CA ALA A 133 -19.81 -8.78 3.92
C ALA A 133 -18.68 -9.41 4.76
N ASN A 134 -17.67 -9.96 4.09
CA ASN A 134 -16.55 -10.65 4.75
C ASN A 134 -15.33 -9.77 5.03
N ARG A 135 -15.22 -8.60 4.39
CA ARG A 135 -14.08 -7.70 4.59
C ARG A 135 -14.04 -7.15 6.01
N GLN A 136 -12.84 -6.86 6.49
CA GLN A 136 -12.64 -6.05 7.70
C GLN A 136 -12.16 -4.66 7.29
N VAL A 137 -12.87 -3.61 7.72
CA VAL A 137 -12.46 -2.22 7.47
C VAL A 137 -11.57 -1.73 8.61
N GLU A 138 -10.37 -1.28 8.29
CA GLU A 138 -9.43 -0.66 9.21
C GLU A 138 -9.16 0.79 8.78
N TYR A 139 -9.29 1.72 9.71
CA TYR A 139 -8.96 3.13 9.49
C TYR A 139 -7.54 3.38 9.96
N VAL A 140 -6.70 3.92 9.08
CA VAL A 140 -5.32 4.28 9.41
C VAL A 140 -5.27 5.79 9.67
N ASP A 141 -4.79 6.17 10.84
CA ASP A 141 -4.52 7.57 11.19
C ASP A 141 -3.04 7.88 11.03
N ILE A 142 -2.72 8.65 10.00
CA ILE A 142 -1.34 9.02 9.65
C ILE A 142 -0.62 9.83 10.75
N ALA A 143 -1.35 10.47 11.67
CA ALA A 143 -0.79 11.29 12.73
C ALA A 143 -0.76 10.57 14.10
N PHE A 144 -1.81 9.79 14.40
CA PHE A 144 -2.04 9.27 15.75
C PHE A 144 -1.91 7.76 15.92
N ASP A 145 -1.86 6.98 14.84
CA ASP A 145 -1.57 5.56 14.98
C ASP A 145 -0.11 5.34 15.40
N GLU A 146 0.12 4.34 16.25
CA GLU A 146 1.45 4.04 16.79
C GLU A 146 2.47 3.73 15.67
N VAL A 147 3.61 4.43 15.69
CA VAL A 147 4.77 4.14 14.85
C VAL A 147 5.79 3.38 15.69
N VAL A 148 6.28 2.24 15.19
CA VAL A 148 7.36 1.51 15.85
C VAL A 148 8.58 2.42 15.96
N ALA A 149 9.14 2.59 17.17
CA ALA A 149 10.20 3.57 17.46
C ALA A 149 11.39 3.55 16.46
N LYS A 150 11.78 2.37 15.96
CA LYS A 150 12.87 2.22 14.95
C LYS A 150 12.55 2.80 13.57
N HIS A 151 11.29 3.11 13.29
CA HIS A 151 10.79 3.67 12.05
C HIS A 151 10.34 5.13 12.21
N TYR A 152 10.27 5.63 13.45
CA TYR A 152 9.91 7.01 13.70
C TYR A 152 11.04 7.94 13.25
N LYS A 153 10.64 9.00 12.55
CA LYS A 153 11.49 10.14 12.22
C LYS A 153 10.71 11.40 12.53
N GLU A 154 11.30 12.29 13.31
CA GLU A 154 10.65 13.52 13.75
C GLU A 154 10.33 14.42 12.54
N GLU A 155 11.22 14.45 11.56
CA GLU A 155 11.06 15.21 10.31
C GLU A 155 9.94 14.68 9.39
N GLU A 156 9.43 13.47 9.63
CA GLU A 156 8.32 12.84 8.91
C GLU A 156 7.02 12.86 9.74
N ASP A 157 7.00 13.47 10.95
CA ASP A 157 5.84 13.46 11.85
C ASP A 157 4.79 14.54 11.46
N PRO A 158 3.57 14.15 11.01
CA PRO A 158 2.53 15.11 10.63
C PRO A 158 2.03 15.99 11.78
N LYS A 159 2.27 15.61 13.04
CA LYS A 159 1.95 16.40 14.23
C LYS A 159 2.93 17.54 14.47
N LEU A 160 4.10 17.51 13.83
CA LEU A 160 5.16 18.49 13.99
C LEU A 160 5.40 19.31 12.71
N TYR A 161 5.05 18.75 11.56
CA TYR A 161 5.26 19.40 10.27
C TYR A 161 4.15 20.39 9.90
N LYS A 162 4.55 21.58 9.43
CA LYS A 162 3.67 22.56 8.78
C LYS A 162 4.26 22.96 7.43
N SER A 163 3.48 22.82 6.37
CA SER A 163 3.87 23.21 5.02
C SER A 163 3.97 24.73 4.89
N GLU A 164 5.15 25.24 4.53
CA GLU A 164 5.36 26.67 4.24
C GLU A 164 4.59 27.13 2.99
N LYS A 165 4.40 26.23 2.01
CA LYS A 165 3.78 26.56 0.72
C LYS A 165 2.25 26.62 0.79
N THR A 166 1.65 25.71 1.57
CA THR A 166 0.18 25.55 1.62
C THR A 166 -0.42 25.96 2.96
N GLY A 167 0.41 26.12 4.00
CA GLY A 167 -0.03 26.40 5.36
C GLY A 167 -0.68 25.22 6.08
N ARG A 168 -0.80 24.05 5.44
CA ARG A 168 -1.39 22.83 6.02
C ARG A 168 -0.50 22.24 7.11
N GLY A 169 -1.13 21.60 8.09
CA GLY A 169 -0.47 21.12 9.30
C GLY A 169 -0.28 22.21 10.36
N VAL A 170 0.09 21.88 11.58
CA VAL A 170 0.27 20.51 12.10
C VAL A 170 -1.07 19.76 12.24
N LEU A 171 -1.04 18.43 12.18
CA LEU A 171 -2.24 17.62 12.45
C LEU A 171 -2.42 17.45 13.96
N ILE A 172 -3.60 17.80 14.47
CA ILE A 172 -3.97 17.63 15.88
C ILE A 172 -5.10 16.58 16.00
N GLU A 173 -5.48 16.22 17.23
CA GLU A 173 -6.49 15.17 17.44
C GLU A 173 -7.82 15.54 16.73
N GLY A 174 -8.45 14.55 16.10
CA GLY A 174 -9.66 14.76 15.30
C GLY A 174 -9.47 15.47 13.95
N TRP A 175 -8.23 15.61 13.45
CA TRP A 175 -7.90 16.38 12.23
C TRP A 175 -8.80 16.12 11.03
N LYS A 176 -9.26 14.89 10.85
CA LYS A 176 -10.16 14.51 9.75
C LYS A 176 -11.46 15.32 9.71
N GLU A 177 -11.97 15.81 10.85
CA GLU A 177 -13.25 16.51 10.92
C GLU A 177 -13.20 17.97 10.43
N TYR A 178 -12.03 18.60 10.48
CA TYR A 178 -11.85 20.03 10.15
C TYR A 178 -10.79 20.27 9.07
N THR A 179 -10.32 19.22 8.41
CA THR A 179 -9.35 19.32 7.31
C THR A 179 -10.06 19.46 5.98
N ASN A 180 -9.65 20.47 5.21
CA ASN A 180 -10.08 20.67 3.83
C ASN A 180 -8.91 21.33 3.05
N PRO A 181 -8.46 20.77 1.91
CA PRO A 181 -8.96 19.55 1.26
C PRO A 181 -8.62 18.27 2.02
N ILE A 182 -9.42 17.22 1.79
CA ILE A 182 -9.19 15.87 2.30
C ILE A 182 -9.53 14.84 1.21
N MET A 183 -8.69 13.83 1.10
CA MET A 183 -8.93 12.64 0.29
C MET A 183 -8.83 11.39 1.15
N CYS A 184 -9.41 10.28 0.69
CA CYS A 184 -9.21 8.96 1.26
C CYS A 184 -8.77 7.93 0.21
N SER A 185 -7.74 7.17 0.56
CA SER A 185 -7.29 5.97 -0.16
C SER A 185 -8.02 4.77 0.41
N TYR A 186 -8.81 4.10 -0.42
CA TYR A 186 -9.52 2.87 -0.08
C TYR A 186 -8.75 1.70 -0.66
N LYS A 187 -8.10 0.91 0.19
CA LYS A 187 -7.18 -0.13 -0.23
C LYS A 187 -7.64 -1.50 0.26
N LEU A 188 -8.24 -2.28 -0.62
CA LEU A 188 -8.66 -3.64 -0.33
C LEU A 188 -7.52 -4.60 -0.63
N VAL A 189 -7.06 -5.30 0.41
CA VAL A 189 -5.98 -6.28 0.35
C VAL A 189 -6.56 -7.66 0.56
N ASN A 190 -6.42 -8.49 -0.47
CA ASN A 190 -6.72 -9.91 -0.45
C ASN A 190 -5.41 -10.68 -0.37
N ALA A 191 -5.12 -11.28 0.78
CA ALA A 191 -3.93 -12.11 0.97
C ALA A 191 -4.32 -13.59 1.04
N SER A 192 -3.71 -14.39 0.17
CA SER A 192 -3.88 -15.85 0.13
C SER A 192 -2.55 -16.54 0.35
N PHE A 193 -2.47 -17.38 1.38
CA PHE A 193 -1.29 -18.20 1.66
C PHE A 193 -1.65 -19.63 2.04
N GLU A 194 -1.78 -20.51 1.05
CA GLU A 194 -2.21 -21.90 1.28
C GLU A 194 -1.04 -22.84 1.59
N VAL A 195 -0.36 -22.60 2.72
CA VAL A 195 0.62 -23.55 3.29
C VAL A 195 0.12 -24.06 4.63
N TRP A 196 -0.02 -25.39 4.73
CA TRP A 196 -0.53 -26.06 5.92
C TRP A 196 0.29 -25.70 7.16
N GLY A 197 -0.38 -25.30 8.25
CA GLY A 197 0.23 -24.91 9.51
C GLY A 197 0.85 -23.50 9.56
N LEU A 198 0.87 -22.75 8.45
CA LEU A 198 1.49 -21.42 8.36
C LEU A 198 0.56 -20.32 7.84
N GLN A 199 -0.60 -20.69 7.28
CA GLN A 199 -1.59 -19.79 6.67
C GLN A 199 -1.85 -18.51 7.49
N THR A 200 -2.50 -18.64 8.66
CA THR A 200 -2.92 -17.49 9.47
C THR A 200 -1.74 -16.59 9.87
N ARG A 201 -0.60 -17.19 10.25
CA ARG A 201 0.58 -16.44 10.69
C ARG A 201 1.19 -15.59 9.57
N VAL A 202 1.21 -16.10 8.34
CA VAL A 202 1.76 -15.39 7.19
C VAL A 202 0.77 -14.34 6.68
N GLU A 203 -0.51 -14.67 6.60
CA GLU A 203 -1.57 -13.71 6.23
C GLU A 203 -1.58 -12.51 7.20
N ASP A 204 -1.58 -12.75 8.51
CA ASP A 204 -1.49 -11.68 9.53
C ASP A 204 -0.21 -10.84 9.39
N TRP A 205 0.91 -11.48 9.05
CA TRP A 205 2.18 -10.79 8.87
C TRP A 205 2.18 -9.90 7.63
N ILE A 206 1.59 -10.36 6.52
CA ILE A 206 1.42 -9.57 5.28
C ILE A 206 0.65 -8.29 5.59
N HIS A 207 -0.49 -8.39 6.28
CA HIS A 207 -1.29 -7.23 6.65
C HIS A 207 -0.51 -6.26 7.56
N LYS A 208 0.24 -6.77 8.55
CA LYS A 208 1.09 -5.92 9.42
C LYS A 208 2.19 -5.19 8.68
N VAL A 209 2.90 -5.86 7.76
CA VAL A 209 4.00 -5.25 7.01
C VAL A 209 3.48 -4.24 6.00
N ARG A 210 2.32 -4.48 5.40
CA ARG A 210 1.77 -3.62 4.35
C ARG A 210 1.34 -2.26 4.87
N ILE A 211 0.62 -2.21 6.00
CA ILE A 211 0.29 -0.96 6.72
C ILE A 211 1.57 -0.14 7.01
N LEU A 212 2.64 -0.79 7.47
CA LEU A 212 3.89 -0.11 7.80
C LEU A 212 4.66 0.41 6.57
N SER A 213 4.50 -0.23 5.41
CA SER A 213 5.14 0.24 4.17
C SER A 213 4.47 1.47 3.58
N GLU A 214 3.18 1.67 3.85
CA GLU A 214 2.36 2.72 3.25
C GLU A 214 2.60 4.09 3.87
N ARG A 215 2.89 4.15 5.17
CA ARG A 215 3.33 5.38 5.86
C ARG A 215 4.60 6.03 5.29
N LYS A 216 5.35 5.34 4.42
CA LYS A 216 6.51 5.92 3.72
C LYS A 216 6.14 6.64 2.43
N PHE A 217 4.94 6.41 1.91
CA PHE A 217 4.44 6.98 0.65
C PHE A 217 3.33 8.01 0.88
N GLU A 218 2.97 8.24 2.14
CA GLU A 218 1.98 9.19 2.67
C GLU A 218 2.70 10.35 3.38
#